data_AF-A0A645G8M1-F1
#
_entry.id   AF-A0A645G8M1-F1
#
_cell.length_a   1.000
_cell.length_b   1.000
_cell.length_c   1.000
_cell.angle_alpha   90.00
_cell.angle_beta   90.00
_cell.angle_gamma   90.00
#
_symmetry.space_group_name_H-M   'P 1'
#
loop_
_entity.id
_entity.type
_entity.pdbx_description
1 polymer ?
#
loop_
_entity_poly.entity_id
_entity_poly.type
_entity_poly.pdbx_seq_one_letter_code
_entity_poly.pdbx_strand_id
1 'polypeptide(L)'
;MTLSGAVTVDSISTLDFTLKSGAAFYGTINIVDNEAGGSAVSDNAVVTVDAGALWSLTGDCTITSLTNNGTIHFNGYSITLANGTVLR
;
A
#
# COMPACT_ATOMS: atom_id res chain seq x y z
N MET A 1 4.42 -4.05 16.93
CA MET A 1 4.65 -5.19 16.02
C MET A 1 5.30 -4.67 14.76
N THR A 2 6.31 -5.35 14.22
CA THR A 2 7.05 -4.88 13.03
C THR A 2 6.92 -5.89 11.90
N LEU A 3 6.50 -5.42 10.72
CA LEU A 3 6.52 -6.17 9.47
C LEU A 3 7.51 -5.50 8.51
N SER A 4 8.23 -6.30 7.73
CA SER A 4 9.14 -5.79 6.70
C SER A 4 9.09 -6.65 5.46
N GLY A 5 9.24 -6.02 4.30
CA GLY A 5 9.23 -6.71 3.00
C GLY A 5 8.29 -6.06 1.99
N ALA A 6 8.27 -6.60 0.78
CA ALA A 6 7.38 -6.18 -0.28
C ALA A 6 6.11 -7.02 -0.28
N VAL A 7 4.97 -6.37 -0.53
CA VAL A 7 3.69 -7.01 -0.80
C VAL A 7 3.34 -6.74 -2.26
N THR A 8 3.10 -7.81 -3.01
CA THR A 8 2.61 -7.74 -4.39
C THR A 8 1.18 -8.26 -4.43
N VAL A 9 0.29 -7.51 -5.05
CA VAL A 9 -1.12 -7.88 -5.23
C VAL A 9 -1.37 -8.01 -6.71
N ASP A 10 -1.83 -9.17 -7.18
CA ASP A 10 -2.18 -9.32 -8.58
C ASP A 10 -3.45 -8.50 -8.91
N SER A 11 -3.62 -8.14 -10.19
CA SER A 11 -4.68 -7.25 -10.62
C SER A 11 -6.09 -7.82 -10.48
N ILE A 12 -6.27 -9.11 -10.19
CA ILE A 12 -7.58 -9.75 -9.96
C ILE A 12 -7.86 -10.05 -8.48
N SER A 13 -6.86 -9.87 -7.62
CA SER A 13 -6.93 -10.07 -6.17
C SER A 13 -7.23 -8.77 -5.43
N THR A 14 -7.78 -8.92 -4.23
CA THR A 14 -8.05 -7.81 -3.30
C THR A 14 -7.24 -7.97 -2.01
N LEU A 15 -6.83 -6.84 -1.46
CA LEU A 15 -6.09 -6.72 -0.21
C LEU A 15 -6.61 -5.51 0.59
N ASP A 16 -7.18 -5.80 1.74
CA ASP A 16 -7.45 -4.79 2.79
C ASP A 16 -6.30 -4.82 3.80
N PHE A 17 -5.41 -3.84 3.72
CA PHE A 17 -4.22 -3.76 4.59
C PHE A 17 -4.37 -2.68 5.64
N THR A 18 -4.56 -3.07 6.90
CA THR A 18 -4.74 -2.13 8.02
C THR A 18 -3.57 -2.20 9.01
N LEU A 19 -2.84 -1.08 9.15
CA LEU A 19 -1.85 -0.89 10.21
C LEU A 19 -2.53 -0.28 11.44
N LYS A 20 -2.64 -1.09 12.50
CA LYS A 20 -3.17 -0.65 13.79
C LYS A 20 -2.12 0.10 14.61
N SER A 21 -2.58 0.85 15.62
CA SER A 21 -1.71 1.57 16.55
C SER A 21 -0.59 0.68 17.12
N GLY A 22 0.65 1.17 17.13
CA GLY A 22 1.83 0.40 17.56
C GLY A 22 2.35 -0.63 16.54
N ALA A 23 1.73 -0.73 15.35
CA ALA A 23 2.29 -1.46 14.22
C ALA A 23 3.25 -0.56 13.42
N ALA A 24 4.32 -1.17 12.92
CA ALA A 24 5.26 -0.55 12.00
C ALA A 24 5.47 -1.45 10.79
N PHE A 25 5.32 -0.89 9.59
CA PHE A 25 5.59 -1.58 8.34
C PHE A 25 6.72 -0.89 7.59
N TYR A 26 7.72 -1.65 7.17
CA TYR A 26 8.87 -1.18 6.39
C TYR A 26 8.89 -1.91 5.06
N GLY A 27 8.40 -1.27 4.01
CA GLY A 27 8.08 -2.02 2.81
C GLY A 27 7.29 -1.27 1.77
N THR A 28 6.96 -1.99 0.70
CA THR A 28 6.18 -1.51 -0.43
C THR A 28 4.92 -2.36 -0.59
N ILE A 29 3.87 -1.75 -1.12
CA ILE A 29 2.68 -2.46 -1.60
C ILE A 29 2.50 -2.05 -3.05
N ASN A 30 2.47 -3.02 -3.96
CA ASN A 30 2.37 -2.78 -5.39
C ASN A 30 1.35 -3.72 -6.03
N ILE A 31 0.43 -3.13 -6.80
CA ILE A 31 -0.45 -3.85 -7.70
C ILE A 31 0.35 -4.22 -8.94
N VAL A 32 0.26 -5.48 -9.37
CA VAL A 32 0.92 -6.02 -10.56
C VAL A 32 -0.10 -6.68 -11.48
N ASP A 33 0.18 -6.72 -12.78
CA ASP A 33 -0.68 -7.39 -13.74
C ASP A 33 -0.80 -8.89 -13.42
N ASN A 34 -2.03 -9.40 -13.44
CA ASN A 34 -2.27 -10.83 -13.33
C ASN A 34 -1.94 -11.52 -14.66
N GLU A 35 -1.04 -12.51 -14.62
CA GLU A 35 -0.58 -13.25 -15.81
C GLU A 35 -1.68 -14.13 -16.43
N ALA A 36 -2.72 -14.49 -15.67
CA ALA A 36 -3.82 -15.33 -16.17
C ALA A 36 -4.85 -14.57 -17.03
N GLY A 37 -4.67 -13.26 -17.25
CA GLY A 37 -5.51 -12.46 -18.17
C GLY A 37 -6.95 -12.23 -17.68
N GLY A 38 -7.20 -12.38 -16.37
CA GLY A 38 -8.49 -12.05 -15.77
C GLY A 38 -8.75 -10.54 -15.72
N SER A 39 -10.02 -10.15 -15.64
CA SER A 39 -10.42 -8.75 -15.54
C SER A 39 -9.96 -8.14 -14.22
N ALA A 40 -9.25 -7.02 -14.29
CA ALA A 40 -8.77 -6.35 -13.09
C ALA A 40 -9.93 -5.88 -12.19
N VAL A 41 -9.79 -6.04 -10.89
CA VAL A 41 -10.71 -5.46 -9.90
C VAL A 41 -10.34 -4.00 -9.64
N SER A 42 -11.29 -3.19 -9.17
CA SER A 42 -11.04 -1.75 -8.95
C SER A 42 -10.40 -1.45 -7.59
N ASP A 43 -10.51 -2.37 -6.64
CA ASP A 43 -10.17 -2.25 -5.22
C ASP A 43 -9.07 -3.23 -4.80
N ASN A 44 -8.05 -3.42 -5.66
CA ASN A 44 -6.96 -4.36 -5.42
C ASN A 44 -6.23 -4.17 -4.09
N ALA A 45 -5.85 -2.93 -3.75
CA ALA A 45 -5.05 -2.66 -2.57
C ALA A 45 -5.59 -1.42 -1.84
N VAL A 46 -6.42 -1.65 -0.83
CA VAL A 46 -6.96 -0.63 0.05
C VAL A 46 -6.14 -0.60 1.34
N VAL A 47 -5.47 0.53 1.60
CA VAL A 47 -4.58 0.66 2.74
C VAL A 47 -5.12 1.64 3.77
N THR A 48 -5.13 1.23 5.03
CA THR A 48 -5.46 2.09 6.17
C THR A 48 -4.28 2.14 7.15
N VAL A 49 -3.81 3.34 7.46
CA VAL A 49 -2.80 3.59 8.49
C VAL A 49 -3.47 4.30 9.66
N ASP A 50 -3.76 3.57 10.74
CA ASP A 50 -4.42 4.15 11.91
C ASP A 50 -3.47 5.06 12.70
N ALA A 51 -4.04 5.92 13.55
CA ALA A 51 -3.27 6.77 14.44
C ALA A 51 -2.31 5.96 15.32
N GLY A 52 -1.06 6.43 15.39
CA GLY A 52 0.03 5.74 16.11
C GLY A 52 0.62 4.54 15.39
N ALA A 53 0.21 4.26 14.15
CA ALA A 53 0.90 3.32 13.26
C ALA A 53 1.97 4.03 12.41
N LEU A 54 2.95 3.26 11.94
CA LEU A 54 4.02 3.73 11.07
C LEU A 54 4.08 2.90 9.78
N TRP A 55 4.12 3.57 8.64
CA TRP A 55 4.56 2.98 7.38
C TRP A 55 5.79 3.71 6.87
N SER A 56 6.93 3.03 6.80
CA SER A 56 8.17 3.55 6.24
C SER A 56 8.41 2.94 4.87
N LEU A 57 8.37 3.75 3.81
CA LEU A 57 8.54 3.29 2.45
C LEU A 57 10.00 2.91 2.20
N THR A 58 10.20 1.81 1.49
CA THR A 58 11.53 1.36 1.02
C THR A 58 11.67 1.42 -0.50
N GLY A 59 10.62 1.86 -1.18
CA GLY A 59 10.51 2.02 -2.63
C GLY A 59 9.18 2.68 -2.98
N ASP A 60 9.00 2.98 -4.27
CA ASP A 60 7.71 3.48 -4.77
C ASP A 60 6.60 2.43 -4.61
N CYS A 61 5.39 2.91 -4.33
CA CYS A 61 4.21 2.11 -4.10
C CYS A 61 3.11 2.47 -5.09
N THR A 62 2.35 1.48 -5.53
CA THR A 62 1.14 1.65 -6.34
C THR A 62 0.00 0.88 -5.68
N ILE A 63 -1.00 1.60 -5.18
CA ILE A 63 -2.15 1.06 -4.45
C ILE A 63 -3.44 1.67 -4.96
N THR A 64 -4.59 1.11 -4.60
CA THR A 64 -5.88 1.67 -5.01
C THR A 64 -6.19 2.93 -4.22
N SER A 65 -6.20 2.84 -2.90
CA SER A 65 -6.63 3.92 -2.02
C SER A 65 -5.89 3.89 -0.69
N LEU A 66 -5.80 5.07 -0.06
CA LEU A 66 -5.11 5.26 1.20
C LEU A 66 -5.96 6.09 2.14
N THR A 67 -6.24 5.55 3.33
CA THR A 67 -6.71 6.33 4.49
C THR A 67 -5.57 6.43 5.49
N ASN A 68 -5.02 7.63 5.68
CA ASN A 68 -3.90 7.85 6.59
C ASN A 68 -4.28 8.75 7.76
N ASN A 69 -4.25 8.20 8.97
CA ASN A 69 -4.35 8.89 10.26
C ASN A 69 -3.08 8.73 11.11
N GLY A 70 -2.09 7.98 10.61
CA GLY A 70 -0.83 7.70 11.29
C GLY A 70 0.34 8.43 10.65
N THR A 71 1.52 7.81 10.71
CA THR A 71 2.76 8.36 10.15
C THR A 71 3.18 7.56 8.94
N ILE A 72 3.47 8.26 7.84
CA ILE A 72 4.10 7.69 6.64
C ILE A 72 5.45 8.38 6.43
N HIS A 73 6.53 7.60 6.38
CA HIS A 73 7.84 8.08 5.98
C HIS A 73 8.09 7.72 4.53
N PHE A 74 8.00 8.73 3.65
CA PHE A 74 8.19 8.52 2.22
C PHE A 74 9.63 8.19 1.83
N ASN A 75 10.62 8.63 2.61
CA ASN A 75 12.05 8.34 2.38
C ASN A 75 12.54 8.65 0.95
N GLY A 76 11.95 9.67 0.31
CA GLY A 76 12.24 10.05 -1.08
C GLY A 76 11.44 9.29 -2.14
N TYR A 77 10.58 8.35 -1.76
CA TYR A 77 9.68 7.61 -2.63
C TYR A 77 8.28 8.21 -2.67
N SER A 78 7.41 7.60 -3.46
CA SER A 78 6.04 8.04 -3.65
C SER A 78 5.02 6.91 -3.55
N ILE A 79 3.77 7.28 -3.26
CA ILE A 79 2.61 6.39 -3.38
C ILE A 79 1.74 6.92 -4.51
N THR A 80 1.54 6.11 -5.55
CA THR A 80 0.61 6.39 -6.64
C THR A 80 -0.72 5.69 -6.36
N LEU A 81 -1.81 6.45 -6.38
CA LEU A 81 -3.17 5.94 -6.22
C LEU A 81 -3.83 5.65 -7.57
N ALA A 82 -4.85 4.80 -7.58
CA ALA A 82 -5.57 4.44 -8.81
C ALA A 82 -6.22 5.64 -9.53
N ASN A 83 -6.50 6.74 -8.83
CA ASN A 83 -7.02 7.97 -9.43
C ASN A 83 -5.92 8.88 -10.04
N GLY A 84 -4.67 8.42 -10.08
CA GLY A 84 -3.52 9.18 -10.59
C GLY A 84 -2.89 10.15 -9.58
N THR A 85 -3.41 10.24 -8.36
CA THR A 85 -2.80 11.06 -7.30
C THR A 85 -1.45 10.46 -6.88
N VAL A 86 -0.43 11.31 -6.76
CA VAL A 86 0.90 10.92 -6.27
C VAL A 86 1.16 11.62 -4.94
N LEU A 87 1.49 10.83 -3.91
CA LEU A 87 1.81 11.30 -2.55
C LEU A 87 3.32 11.18 -2.29
N ARG A 88 3.91 12.15 -1.58
CA ARG A 88 5.35 12.25 -1.29
C ARG A 88 5.60 12.91 0.06
#